data_AF-A0A2T4WG92-F1
#
_entry.id   AF-A0A2T4WG92-F1
#
_cell.length_a   1.000
_cell.length_b   1.000
_cell.length_c   1.000
_cell.angle_alpha   90.00
_cell.angle_beta   90.00
_cell.angle_gamma   90.00
#
_symmetry.space_group_name_H-M   'P 1'
#
loop_
_entity.id
_entity.type
_entity.pdbx_description
1 polymer ?
#
loop_
_entity_poly.entity_id
_entity_poly.type
_entity_poly.pdbx_seq_one_letter_code
_entity_poly.pdbx_strand_id
1 'polypeptide(L)'
;DVIAYNGSSEVISAPDATAFWAAQNNAQSTPTVTASTTTSYDIEHIRYEQGDSSVTSEHIKVLGGGHVWFRFEENGASMNTLIWEFFNRFDIYGAR
;
A
#
# COMPACT_ATOMS: atom_id res chain seq x y z
N ASP A 1 -6.73 -18.33 9.70
CA ASP A 1 -5.31 -18.12 9.42
C ASP A 1 -5.01 -16.67 9.13
N VAL A 2 -3.80 -16.24 9.51
CA VAL A 2 -3.23 -14.94 9.19
C VAL A 2 -2.20 -15.16 8.09
N ILE A 3 -2.35 -14.48 6.95
CA ILE A 3 -1.34 -14.51 5.89
C ILE A 3 -0.10 -13.76 6.38
N ALA A 4 1.07 -14.37 6.25
CA ALA A 4 2.34 -13.78 6.66
C ALA A 4 2.70 -12.60 5.75
N TYR A 5 3.09 -11.47 6.36
CA TYR A 5 3.53 -10.28 5.62
C TYR A 5 4.68 -10.57 4.64
N ASN A 6 5.66 -11.37 5.09
CA ASN A 6 6.82 -11.78 4.29
C ASN A 6 6.53 -12.97 3.36
N GLY A 7 5.27 -13.41 3.25
CA GLY A 7 4.91 -14.56 2.43
C GLY A 7 5.43 -15.90 2.97
N SER A 8 5.41 -16.90 2.10
CA SER A 8 5.90 -18.26 2.31
C SER A 8 6.31 -18.89 0.98
N SER A 9 6.59 -20.19 0.94
CA SER A 9 6.78 -20.93 -0.33
C SER A 9 5.52 -21.00 -1.20
N GLU A 10 4.35 -20.73 -0.62
CA GLU A 10 3.04 -20.87 -1.29
C GLU A 10 2.37 -19.51 -1.54
N VAL A 11 2.77 -18.46 -0.80
CA VAL A 11 2.13 -17.14 -0.83
C VAL A 11 3.18 -16.07 -1.03
N ILE A 12 2.96 -15.19 -2.00
CA ILE A 12 3.81 -14.01 -2.24
C ILE A 12 3.76 -13.05 -1.05
N SER A 13 4.87 -12.39 -0.75
CA SER A 13 4.90 -11.38 0.30
C SER A 13 4.11 -10.13 -0.11
N ALA A 14 3.59 -9.39 0.88
CA ALA A 14 2.96 -8.09 0.64
C ALA A 14 3.87 -7.10 -0.13
N PRO A 15 5.17 -6.93 0.24
CA PRO A 15 6.05 -6.04 -0.53
C PRO A 15 6.32 -6.54 -1.96
N ASP A 16 6.47 -7.85 -2.17
CA ASP A 16 6.67 -8.40 -3.53
C ASP A 16 5.43 -8.22 -4.41
N ALA A 17 4.23 -8.36 -3.84
CA ALA A 17 2.98 -8.13 -4.56
C ALA A 17 2.87 -6.68 -5.07
N THR A 18 3.17 -5.68 -4.21
CA THR A 18 3.17 -4.27 -4.63
C THR A 18 4.26 -3.98 -5.67
N ALA A 19 5.47 -4.54 -5.49
CA ALA A 19 6.58 -4.39 -6.42
C ALA A 19 6.29 -5.03 -7.78
N PHE A 20 5.62 -6.19 -7.81
CA PHE A 20 5.16 -6.82 -9.04
C PHE A 20 4.24 -5.89 -9.82
N TRP A 21 3.23 -5.30 -9.18
CA TRP A 21 2.32 -4.36 -9.85
C TRP A 21 3.02 -3.08 -10.31
N ALA A 22 4.01 -2.58 -9.55
CA ALA A 22 4.84 -1.46 -9.99
C ALA A 22 5.58 -1.81 -11.29
N ALA A 23 6.22 -2.99 -11.34
CA ALA A 23 6.93 -3.46 -12.53
C ALA A 23 6.01 -3.69 -13.73
N GLN A 24 4.81 -4.26 -13.53
CA GLN A 24 3.81 -4.43 -14.60
C GLN A 24 3.36 -3.10 -15.21
N ASN A 25 3.36 -2.02 -14.42
CA ASN A 25 3.00 -0.68 -14.87
C ASN A 25 4.22 0.17 -15.25
N ASN A 26 5.40 -0.43 -15.44
CA ASN A 26 6.63 0.31 -15.77
C ASN A 26 6.94 1.50 -14.83
N ALA A 27 6.54 1.42 -13.56
CA ALA A 27 6.85 2.42 -12.56
C ALA A 27 8.35 2.39 -12.20
N GLN A 28 8.81 3.42 -11.48
CA GLN A 28 10.19 3.47 -10.99
C GLN A 28 10.52 2.22 -10.16
N SER A 29 11.69 1.64 -10.36
CA SER A 29 12.12 0.42 -9.64
C SER A 29 12.45 0.64 -8.17
N THR A 30 12.69 1.88 -7.78
CA THR A 30 12.99 2.28 -6.41
C THR A 30 11.85 3.15 -5.89
N PRO A 31 11.14 2.74 -4.83
CA PRO A 31 10.02 3.50 -4.33
C PRO A 31 10.49 4.70 -3.48
N THR A 32 9.66 5.73 -3.44
CA THR A 32 9.72 6.75 -2.40
C THR A 32 9.15 6.14 -1.12
N VAL A 33 9.89 6.22 0.00
CA VAL A 33 9.42 5.75 1.30
C VAL A 33 9.31 6.94 2.24
N THR A 34 8.10 7.20 2.72
CA THR A 34 7.81 8.23 3.73
C THR A 34 7.41 7.56 5.03
N ALA A 35 8.05 7.94 6.14
CA ALA A 35 7.66 7.49 7.47
C ALA A 35 6.79 8.54 8.16
N SER A 36 5.76 8.10 8.86
CA SER A 36 4.89 8.95 9.69
C SER A 36 4.60 8.23 11.02
N THR A 37 4.28 9.02 12.05
CA THR A 37 3.84 8.50 13.35
C THR A 37 2.47 9.07 13.64
N THR A 38 1.51 8.17 13.85
CA THR A 38 0.17 8.50 14.36
C THR A 38 0.17 8.41 15.87
N THR A 39 -0.95 8.75 16.52
CA THR A 39 -1.09 8.60 17.98
C THR A 39 -0.82 7.18 18.48
N SER A 40 -0.99 6.16 17.62
CA SER A 40 -0.99 4.76 18.03
C SER A 40 0.03 3.88 17.29
N TYR A 41 0.56 4.34 16.15
CA TYR A 41 1.35 3.50 15.24
C TYR A 41 2.37 4.31 14.45
N ASP A 42 3.52 3.69 14.20
CA ASP A 42 4.45 4.10 13.16
C ASP A 42 4.06 3.45 11.82
N ILE A 43 4.15 4.24 10.76
CA ILE A 43 3.72 3.88 9.41
C ILE A 43 4.84 4.16 8.42
N GLU A 44 5.00 3.24 7.46
CA GLU A 44 5.77 3.47 6.24
C GLU A 44 4.80 3.52 5.06
N HIS A 45 4.79 4.62 4.32
CA HIS A 45 4.11 4.74 3.04
C HIS A 45 5.14 4.62 1.91
N ILE A 46 5.06 3.51 1.19
CA ILE A 46 5.97 3.12 0.11
C ILE A 46 5.24 3.34 -1.21
N ARG A 47 5.79 4.14 -2.11
CA ARG A 47 5.15 4.49 -3.39
C ARG A 47 6.10 4.30 -4.55
N TYR A 48 5.69 3.47 -5.51
CA TYR A 48 6.31 3.33 -6.81
C TYR A 48 5.57 4.25 -7.79
N GLU A 49 6.20 5.35 -8.15
CA GLU A 49 5.61 6.44 -8.92
C GLU A 49 6.03 6.36 -10.40
N GLN A 50 5.45 7.23 -11.23
CA GLN A 50 5.79 7.39 -12.65
C GLN A 50 5.60 6.12 -13.50
N GLY A 51 4.62 5.29 -13.17
CA GLY A 51 4.19 4.22 -14.06
C GLY A 51 3.51 4.75 -15.33
N ASP A 52 3.31 3.85 -16.28
CA ASP A 52 2.54 4.10 -17.50
C ASP A 52 1.21 4.76 -17.18
N SER A 53 0.85 5.77 -17.98
CA SER A 53 -0.36 6.59 -17.75
C SER A 53 -0.43 7.20 -16.34
N SER A 54 0.73 7.48 -15.73
CA SER A 54 0.84 8.04 -14.37
C SER A 54 0.31 7.12 -13.27
N VAL A 55 0.33 5.79 -13.47
CA VAL A 55 -0.03 4.83 -12.43
C VAL A 55 0.97 4.91 -11.29
N THR A 56 0.45 4.83 -10.06
CA THR A 56 1.23 4.68 -8.83
C THR A 56 0.84 3.38 -8.13
N SER A 57 1.83 2.56 -7.77
CA SER A 57 1.62 1.37 -6.92
C SER A 57 2.05 1.72 -5.49
N GLU A 58 1.15 1.59 -4.53
CA GLU A 58 1.33 2.09 -3.16
C GLU A 58 1.19 0.96 -2.13
N HIS A 59 1.95 1.04 -1.05
CA HIS A 59 1.88 0.15 0.10
C HIS A 59 2.01 0.96 1.39
N ILE A 60 0.92 0.98 2.17
CA ILE A 60 0.88 1.59 3.51
C ILE A 60 1.06 0.47 4.52
N LYS A 61 2.15 0.54 5.29
CA LYS A 61 2.59 -0.51 6.21
C LYS A 61 2.61 0.03 7.64
N VAL A 62 1.85 -0.62 8.52
CA VAL A 62 1.91 -0.37 9.97
C VAL A 62 3.03 -1.19 10.58
N LEU A 63 3.97 -0.53 11.27
CA LEU A 63 5.08 -1.19 11.95
C LEU A 63 4.62 -1.80 13.29
N GLY A 64 4.95 -3.08 13.50
CA GLY A 64 4.62 -3.79 14.74
C GLY A 64 3.12 -4.01 15.01
N GLY A 65 2.25 -3.77 14.01
CA GLY A 65 0.80 -3.73 14.21
C GLY A 65 0.09 -5.08 14.39
N GLY A 66 0.73 -6.20 14.02
CA GLY A 66 0.06 -7.51 13.99
C GLY A 66 -1.06 -7.59 12.95
N HIS A 67 -2.00 -8.53 13.12
CA HIS A 67 -3.14 -8.72 12.22
C HIS A 67 -4.44 -8.30 12.92
N VAL A 68 -4.72 -7.01 12.93
CA VAL A 68 -5.91 -6.40 13.54
C VAL A 68 -6.47 -5.32 12.62
N TRP A 69 -7.72 -4.89 12.86
CA TRP A 69 -8.25 -3.72 12.17
C TRP A 69 -7.70 -2.45 12.82
N PHE A 70 -6.82 -1.76 12.11
CA PHE A 70 -6.20 -0.54 12.63
C PHE A 70 -7.19 0.62 12.66
N ARG A 71 -7.02 1.48 13.68
CA ARG A 71 -7.76 2.74 13.82
C ARG A 71 -6.75 3.87 13.98
N PHE A 72 -6.30 4.41 12.86
CA PHE A 72 -5.50 5.61 12.78
C PHE A 72 -5.89 6.43 11.54
N GLU A 73 -5.38 7.65 11.49
CA GLU A 73 -5.47 8.52 10.32
C GLU A 73 -4.08 8.68 9.71
N GLU A 74 -4.00 8.54 8.40
CA GLU A 74 -2.80 8.85 7.60
C GLU A 74 -3.15 10.09 6.76
N ASN A 75 -2.38 11.17 6.93
CA ASN A 75 -2.65 12.47 6.29
C ASN A 75 -4.09 12.98 6.48
N GLY A 76 -4.70 12.72 7.64
CA GLY A 76 -6.07 13.14 7.97
C GLY A 76 -7.18 12.27 7.40
N ALA A 77 -6.85 11.15 6.73
CA ALA A 77 -7.81 10.16 6.25
C ALA A 77 -7.73 8.88 7.09
N SER A 78 -8.89 8.39 7.55
CA SER A 78 -8.95 7.09 8.21
C SER A 78 -8.61 5.96 7.24
N MET A 79 -8.17 4.80 7.75
CA MET A 79 -7.88 3.65 6.89
C MET A 79 -9.11 3.18 6.07
N ASN A 80 -10.31 3.29 6.63
CA ASN A 80 -11.55 3.05 5.89
C ASN A 80 -11.76 4.09 4.78
N THR A 81 -11.48 5.36 5.08
CA THR A 81 -11.59 6.46 4.11
C THR A 81 -10.64 6.21 2.93
N LEU A 82 -9.38 5.84 3.19
CA LEU A 82 -8.41 5.54 2.14
C LEU A 82 -8.86 4.42 1.21
N ILE A 83 -9.45 3.34 1.75
CA ILE A 83 -10.00 2.24 0.96
C ILE A 83 -11.16 2.73 0.08
N TRP A 84 -12.07 3.54 0.64
CA TRP A 84 -13.20 4.06 -0.14
C TRP A 84 -12.77 5.10 -1.18
N GLU A 85 -11.79 5.95 -0.88
CA GLU A 85 -11.19 6.87 -1.83
C GLU A 85 -10.55 6.14 -3.00
N PHE A 86 -9.89 5.01 -2.75
CA PHE A 86 -9.39 4.14 -3.81
C PHE A 86 -10.54 3.65 -4.71
N PHE A 87 -11.59 3.05 -4.17
CA PHE A 87 -12.73 2.58 -4.97
C PHE A 87 -13.56 3.70 -5.62
N ASN A 88 -13.47 4.92 -5.10
CA ASN A 88 -14.08 6.09 -5.70
C ASN A 88 -13.28 6.61 -6.90
N ARG A 89 -11.94 6.52 -6.83
CA ARG A 89 -11.02 6.96 -7.89
C ARG A 89 -10.82 5.92 -8.99
N PHE A 90 -10.96 4.63 -8.66
CA PHE A 90 -10.59 3.53 -9.55
C PHE A 90 -11.71 2.49 -9.69
N ASP A 91 -11.82 1.89 -10.86
CA ASP A 91 -12.54 0.64 -11.09
C ASP A 91 -11.65 -0.41 -11.77
N ILE A 92 -12.25 -1.49 -12.27
CA ILE A 92 -11.53 -2.60 -12.89
C ILE A 92 -10.81 -2.22 -14.21
N TYR A 93 -11.09 -1.05 -14.78
CA TYR A 93 -10.44 -0.51 -15.97
C TYR A 93 -9.39 0.58 -15.66
N GLY A 94 -9.16 0.89 -14.38
CA GLY A 94 -8.22 1.92 -13.95
C GLY A 94 -8.93 3.14 -13.37
N ALA A 95 -8.36 4.34 -13.55
CA ALA A 95 -8.95 5.57 -13.04
C ALA A 95 -10.29 5.85 -13.71
N ARG A 96 -11.28 6.26 -12.92
CA ARG A 96 -12.59 6.73 -13.41
C ARG A 96 -12.52 8.15 -13.98
#